data_AF-A0A558R5M6-F1
#
_entry.id   AF-A0A558R5M6-F1
#
_cell.length_a   1.000
_cell.length_b   1.000
_cell.length_c   1.000
_cell.angle_alpha   90.00
_cell.angle_beta   90.00
_cell.angle_gamma   90.00
#
_symmetry.space_group_name_H-M   'P 1'
#
loop_
_entity.id
_entity.type
_entity.pdbx_description
1 polymer ?
#
loop_
_entity_poly.entity_id
_entity_poly.type
_entity_poly.pdbx_seq_one_letter_code
_entity_poly.pdbx_strand_id
1 'polypeptide(L)'
;MSPLFSSRQRRSHLKDWIKASGPTHAITLNPNEHDLSINVLRSRFGLFCREVDRLKFGRKRIDNIPSDFRFQAFGLPEHLASNAHVHIAADLSLRWMGCRLEDTFFAKLSEKWNSLSRGRGQIHVKPIAEATVWIDYITKEVPRADADPLRTGVDFFWSVDFHPEKMVLESGRLNDTLDPLNPKQRLNTLR
;
A
#
# COMPACT_ATOMS: atom_id res chain seq x y z
N MET A 1 2.96 -17.09 29.27
CA MET A 1 1.90 -16.12 28.89
C MET A 1 2.61 -14.85 28.44
N SER A 2 2.61 -14.55 27.14
CA SER A 2 3.15 -13.26 26.66
C SER A 2 2.22 -12.13 27.14
N PRO A 3 2.73 -11.05 27.73
CA PRO A 3 1.88 -9.94 28.13
C PRO A 3 1.24 -9.34 26.87
N LEU A 4 -0.10 -9.34 26.83
CA LEU A 4 -0.87 -8.67 25.78
C LEU A 4 -0.64 -7.17 25.92
N PHE A 5 -0.02 -6.54 24.91
CA PHE A 5 0.11 -5.09 24.86
C PHE A 5 -1.26 -4.42 24.98
N SER A 6 -1.35 -3.37 25.81
CA SER A 6 -2.54 -2.50 25.86
C SER A 6 -2.80 -1.83 24.51
N SER A 7 -4.04 -1.42 24.23
CA SER A 7 -4.37 -0.72 22.99
C SER A 7 -3.57 0.56 22.77
N ARG A 8 -3.26 1.28 23.85
CA ARG A 8 -2.40 2.46 23.79
C ARG A 8 -0.99 2.09 23.30
N GLN A 9 -0.42 1.01 23.82
CA GLN A 9 0.89 0.52 23.38
C GLN A 9 0.85 0.02 21.93
N ARG A 10 -0.16 -0.75 21.53
CA ARG A 10 -0.34 -1.19 20.15
C ARG A 10 -0.43 -0.01 19.19
N ARG A 11 -1.28 0.98 19.50
CA ARG A 11 -1.40 2.20 18.70
C ARG A 11 -0.09 2.96 18.64
N SER A 12 0.63 3.11 19.77
CA SER A 12 1.93 3.78 19.79
C SER A 12 2.94 3.09 18.88
N HIS A 13 3.10 1.78 19.00
CA HIS A 13 4.04 1.02 18.15
C HIS A 13 3.66 1.10 16.67
N LEU A 14 2.36 1.03 16.35
CA LEU A 14 1.90 1.20 14.98
C LEU A 14 2.24 2.59 14.42
N LYS A 15 2.04 3.65 15.21
CA LYS A 15 2.45 5.01 14.81
C LYS A 15 3.95 5.09 14.55
N ASP A 16 4.76 4.49 15.42
CA ASP A 16 6.22 4.48 15.27
C ASP A 16 6.66 3.73 14.01
N TRP A 17 6.04 2.60 13.70
CA TRP A 17 6.28 1.85 12.47
C TRP A 17 5.89 2.62 11.22
N ILE A 18 4.70 3.21 11.18
CA ILE A 18 4.27 4.03 10.04
C ILE A 18 5.19 5.24 9.89
N LYS A 19 5.62 5.88 10.99
CA LYS A 19 6.56 7.00 10.94
C LYS A 19 7.92 6.56 10.38
N ALA A 20 8.43 5.42 10.82
CA ALA A 20 9.70 4.87 10.36
C ALA A 20 9.69 4.51 8.86
N SER A 21 8.53 4.18 8.28
CA SER A 21 8.41 3.91 6.85
C SER A 21 8.47 5.16 5.97
N GLY A 22 8.51 6.37 6.55
CA GLY A 22 8.65 7.63 5.82
C GLY A 22 7.54 7.90 4.77
N PRO A 23 6.24 7.80 5.13
CA PRO A 23 5.16 7.96 4.17
C PRO A 23 5.15 9.40 3.64
N THR A 24 4.95 9.52 2.33
CA THR A 24 4.90 10.81 1.64
C THR A 24 3.49 11.15 1.15
N HIS A 25 2.61 10.15 1.04
CA HIS A 25 1.27 10.32 0.50
C HIS A 25 0.21 9.63 1.37
N ALA A 26 -0.91 10.34 1.52
CA ALA A 26 -2.15 9.85 2.07
C ALA A 26 -3.00 9.34 0.91
N ILE A 27 -3.46 8.09 1.01
CA ILE A 27 -4.38 7.50 0.04
C ILE A 27 -5.64 7.05 0.76
N THR A 28 -6.82 7.40 0.26
CA THR A 28 -8.09 6.84 0.73
C THR A 28 -8.69 6.00 -0.38
N LEU A 29 -8.91 4.72 -0.10
CA LEU A 29 -9.59 3.78 -0.99
C LEU A 29 -11.03 3.61 -0.53
N ASN A 30 -11.97 4.13 -1.31
CA ASN A 30 -13.40 3.97 -1.07
C ASN A 30 -13.95 2.92 -2.05
N PRO A 31 -14.29 1.69 -1.62
CA PRO A 31 -15.03 0.75 -2.45
C PRO A 31 -16.46 1.20 -2.76
N ASN A 32 -17.05 2.10 -1.96
CA ASN A 32 -18.44 2.57 -2.07
C ASN A 32 -19.46 1.41 -2.01
N GLU A 33 -19.26 0.51 -1.05
CA GLU A 33 -20.12 -0.65 -0.78
C GLU A 33 -20.45 -0.69 0.72
N HIS A 34 -21.70 -1.01 1.05
CA HIS A 34 -22.16 -1.27 2.42
C HIS A 34 -21.87 -2.71 2.83
N ASP A 35 -21.75 -2.96 4.13
CA ASP A 35 -21.57 -4.31 4.72
C ASP A 35 -20.40 -5.10 4.12
N LEU A 36 -19.32 -4.41 3.76
CA LEU A 36 -18.16 -5.05 3.15
C LEU A 36 -17.35 -5.78 4.21
N SER A 37 -17.22 -7.10 4.07
CA SER A 37 -16.41 -7.88 5.01
C SER A 37 -14.94 -7.47 4.96
N ILE A 38 -14.29 -7.49 6.13
CA ILE A 38 -12.87 -7.16 6.26
C ILE A 38 -11.98 -8.01 5.33
N ASN A 39 -12.34 -9.28 5.12
CA ASN A 39 -11.60 -10.20 4.27
C ASN A 39 -11.68 -9.82 2.79
N VAL A 40 -12.86 -9.38 2.32
CA VAL A 40 -13.02 -8.88 0.95
C VAL A 40 -12.23 -7.59 0.78
N LEU A 41 -12.30 -6.67 1.75
CA LEU A 41 -11.55 -5.42 1.70
C LEU A 41 -10.02 -5.66 1.72
N ARG A 42 -9.54 -6.58 2.58
CA ARG A 42 -8.14 -7.01 2.64
C ARG A 42 -7.66 -7.60 1.31
N SER A 43 -8.47 -8.47 0.70
CA SER A 43 -8.18 -9.07 -0.61
C SER A 43 -8.06 -8.00 -1.70
N ARG A 44 -9.00 -7.04 -1.75
CA ARG A 44 -8.96 -5.92 -2.70
C ARG A 44 -7.76 -5.00 -2.45
N PHE A 45 -7.42 -4.71 -1.19
CA PHE A 45 -6.23 -3.95 -0.84
C PHE A 45 -4.95 -4.64 -1.33
N GLY A 46 -4.82 -5.96 -1.16
CA GLY A 46 -3.69 -6.72 -1.70
C GLY A 46 -3.61 -6.72 -3.23
N LEU A 47 -4.75 -6.74 -3.92
CA LEU A 47 -4.80 -6.55 -5.38
C LEU A 47 -4.39 -5.13 -5.79
N PHE A 48 -4.85 -4.12 -5.06
CA PHE A 48 -4.45 -2.73 -5.27
C PHE A 48 -2.93 -2.57 -5.14
N CYS A 49 -2.32 -3.09 -4.08
CA CYS A 49 -0.86 -3.04 -3.89
C CYS A 49 -0.11 -3.66 -5.09
N ARG A 50 -0.60 -4.79 -5.60
CA ARG A 50 -0.02 -5.42 -6.80
C ARG A 50 -0.19 -4.57 -8.07
N GLU A 51 -1.31 -3.87 -8.24
CA GLU A 51 -1.48 -2.96 -9.38
C GLU A 51 -0.56 -1.74 -9.28
N VAL A 52 -0.33 -1.20 -8.08
CA VAL A 52 0.62 -0.11 -7.85
C VAL A 52 2.03 -0.53 -8.31
N ASP A 53 2.49 -1.72 -7.91
CA ASP A 53 3.75 -2.29 -8.37
C ASP A 53 3.79 -2.49 -9.89
N ARG A 54 2.74 -3.09 -10.49
CA ARG A 54 2.68 -3.33 -11.93
C ARG A 54 2.78 -2.04 -12.73
N LEU A 55 2.14 -0.97 -12.26
CA LEU A 55 2.22 0.36 -12.86
C LEU A 55 3.63 0.96 -12.71
N LYS A 56 4.21 0.90 -11.50
CA LYS A 56 5.60 1.38 -11.26
C LYS A 56 6.60 0.71 -12.20
N PHE A 57 6.57 -0.62 -12.27
CA PHE A 57 7.56 -1.41 -13.00
C PHE A 57 7.21 -1.65 -14.47
N GLY A 58 6.01 -1.24 -14.93
CA GLY A 58 5.56 -1.43 -16.30
C GLY A 58 5.45 -2.89 -16.76
N ARG A 59 5.23 -3.83 -15.83
CA ARG A 59 5.20 -5.28 -16.12
C ARG A 59 4.09 -6.00 -15.38
N LYS A 60 3.55 -7.07 -15.99
CA LYS A 60 2.47 -7.88 -15.41
C LYS A 60 2.93 -8.76 -14.23
N ARG A 61 4.14 -9.32 -14.31
CA ARG A 61 4.73 -10.19 -13.29
C ARG A 61 5.71 -9.39 -12.43
N ILE A 62 5.52 -9.45 -11.12
CA ILE A 62 6.28 -8.68 -10.12
C ILE A 62 6.75 -9.56 -8.95
N ASP A 63 6.56 -10.89 -9.06
CA ASP A 63 6.82 -11.84 -7.98
C ASP A 63 8.32 -12.07 -7.72
N ASN A 64 9.18 -11.62 -8.63
CA ASN A 64 10.64 -11.67 -8.49
C ASN A 64 11.24 -10.35 -8.00
N ILE A 65 10.41 -9.36 -7.69
CA ILE A 65 10.86 -8.09 -7.16
C ILE A 65 10.97 -8.22 -5.64
N PRO A 66 12.13 -7.94 -5.04
CA PRO A 66 12.27 -7.96 -3.60
C PRO A 66 11.32 -6.95 -2.95
N SER A 67 10.73 -7.32 -1.81
CA SER A 67 9.72 -6.52 -1.10
C SER A 67 10.17 -5.07 -0.85
N ASP A 68 11.44 -4.84 -0.58
CA ASP A 68 12.00 -3.50 -0.31
C ASP A 68 11.92 -2.54 -1.51
N PHE A 69 11.83 -3.06 -2.73
CA PHE A 69 11.66 -2.24 -3.94
C PHE A 69 10.19 -2.00 -4.31
N ARG A 70 9.29 -2.80 -3.72
CA ARG A 70 7.86 -2.80 -4.01
C ARG A 70 7.13 -1.70 -3.23
N PHE A 71 5.82 -1.63 -3.43
CA PHE A 71 4.95 -0.67 -2.77
C PHE A 71 4.93 -0.90 -1.25
N GLN A 72 5.33 0.11 -0.49
CA GLN A 72 5.38 0.08 0.97
C GLN A 72 4.26 0.96 1.52
N ALA A 73 3.30 0.33 2.19
CA ALA A 73 2.11 1.02 2.67
C ALA A 73 1.45 0.33 3.87
N PHE A 74 0.88 1.14 4.75
CA PHE A 74 0.00 0.70 5.84
C PHE A 74 -1.41 1.18 5.55
N GLY A 75 -2.36 0.25 5.44
CA GLY A 75 -3.79 0.52 5.24
C GLY A 75 -4.61 0.27 6.49
N LEU A 76 -5.38 1.23 6.94
CA LEU A 76 -6.24 1.14 8.12
C LEU A 76 -7.71 1.19 7.67
N PRO A 77 -8.45 0.06 7.81
CA PRO A 77 -9.83 -0.01 7.39
C PRO A 77 -10.76 0.66 8.40
N GLU A 78 -11.66 1.52 7.92
CA GLU A 78 -12.68 2.21 8.72
C GLU A 78 -14.09 1.89 8.22
N HIS A 79 -15.08 2.02 9.12
CA HIS A 79 -16.52 2.04 8.80
C HIS A 79 -17.07 0.87 7.97
N LEU A 80 -16.61 -0.36 8.22
CA LEU A 80 -16.98 -1.57 7.45
C LEU A 80 -18.50 -1.78 7.24
N ALA A 81 -19.31 -1.45 8.25
CA ALA A 81 -20.76 -1.63 8.21
C ALA A 81 -21.50 -0.52 7.43
N SER A 82 -20.93 0.68 7.34
CA SER A 82 -21.65 1.84 6.78
C SER A 82 -21.04 2.36 5.49
N ASN A 83 -19.76 2.69 5.48
CA ASN A 83 -19.06 3.17 4.29
C ASN A 83 -17.62 2.71 4.38
N ALA A 84 -17.40 1.42 4.11
CA ALA A 84 -16.10 0.81 4.24
C ALA A 84 -15.08 1.59 3.41
N HIS A 85 -13.94 1.93 3.98
CA HIS A 85 -12.80 2.50 3.25
C HIS A 85 -11.49 2.18 3.94
N VAL A 86 -10.38 2.40 3.25
CA VAL A 86 -9.03 2.20 3.79
C VAL A 86 -8.27 3.51 3.68
N HIS A 87 -7.84 4.04 4.83
CA HIS A 87 -6.86 5.11 4.87
C HIS A 87 -5.46 4.55 4.84
N ILE A 88 -4.60 5.08 3.99
CA ILE A 88 -3.29 4.52 3.71
C ILE A 88 -2.22 5.58 3.91
N ALA A 89 -1.16 5.20 4.60
CA ALA A 89 0.11 5.90 4.59
C ALA A 89 1.08 5.13 3.69
N ALA A 90 1.58 5.76 2.63
CA ALA A 90 2.45 5.13 1.64
C ALA A 90 3.62 6.04 1.23
N ASP A 91 4.74 5.43 0.82
CA ASP A 91 5.79 6.15 0.12
C ASP A 91 5.54 6.15 -1.40
N LEU A 92 5.19 7.31 -1.93
CA LEU A 92 5.14 7.61 -3.36
C LEU A 92 6.06 8.79 -3.69
N SER A 93 7.18 8.92 -2.98
CA SER A 93 8.18 9.96 -3.22
C SER A 93 8.72 9.90 -4.65
N LEU A 94 9.26 11.01 -5.14
CA LEU A 94 9.98 11.03 -6.43
C LEU A 94 11.10 9.99 -6.48
N ARG A 95 11.74 9.71 -5.34
CA ARG A 95 12.76 8.67 -5.20
C ARG A 95 12.19 7.28 -5.47
N TRP A 96 11.05 6.93 -4.88
CA TRP A 96 10.42 5.63 -5.12
C TRP A 96 9.81 5.53 -6.53
N MET A 97 9.23 6.62 -7.01
CA MET A 97 8.60 6.73 -8.35
C MET A 97 9.60 6.85 -9.50
N GLY A 98 10.88 7.17 -9.22
CA GLY A 98 11.90 7.37 -10.25
C GLY A 98 11.57 8.50 -11.22
N CYS A 99 11.13 9.65 -10.69
CA CYS A 99 10.69 10.84 -11.44
C CYS A 99 9.40 10.69 -12.28
N ARG A 100 8.62 9.61 -12.11
CA ARG A 100 7.38 9.34 -12.86
C ARG A 100 6.09 9.73 -12.13
N LEU A 101 6.11 10.79 -11.33
CA LEU A 101 4.88 11.37 -10.78
C LEU A 101 4.14 12.11 -11.89
N GLU A 102 3.55 11.33 -12.80
CA GLU A 102 2.71 11.81 -13.87
C GLU A 102 1.25 11.72 -13.41
N ASP A 103 0.42 12.70 -13.75
CA ASP A 103 -1.03 12.66 -13.52
C ASP A 103 -1.66 11.36 -14.07
N THR A 104 -1.04 10.79 -15.11
CA THR A 104 -1.43 9.52 -15.70
C THR A 104 -1.31 8.33 -14.73
N PHE A 105 -0.39 8.36 -13.77
CA PHE A 105 -0.21 7.30 -12.78
C PHE A 105 -1.40 7.23 -11.83
N PHE A 106 -1.82 8.38 -11.28
CA PHE A 106 -2.96 8.44 -10.38
C PHE A 106 -4.28 8.17 -11.10
N ALA A 107 -4.43 8.63 -12.35
CA ALA A 107 -5.58 8.27 -13.18
C ALA A 107 -5.67 6.74 -13.38
N LYS A 108 -4.56 6.09 -13.75
CA LYS A 108 -4.51 4.62 -13.88
C LYS A 108 -4.80 3.91 -12.56
N LEU A 109 -4.28 4.40 -11.43
CA LEU A 109 -4.61 3.83 -10.13
C LEU A 109 -6.10 3.94 -9.81
N SER A 110 -6.73 5.07 -10.14
CA SER A 110 -8.17 5.25 -10.02
C SER A 110 -8.94 4.23 -10.84
N GLU A 111 -8.59 4.06 -12.11
CA GLU A 111 -9.20 3.04 -12.99
C GLU A 111 -9.05 1.62 -12.42
N LYS A 112 -7.86 1.27 -11.90
CA LYS A 112 -7.60 -0.03 -11.28
C LYS A 112 -8.45 -0.24 -10.05
N TRP A 113 -8.48 0.73 -9.14
CA TRP A 113 -9.30 0.62 -7.92
C TRP A 113 -10.79 0.53 -8.23
N ASN A 114 -11.25 1.33 -9.19
CA ASN A 114 -12.62 1.29 -9.68
C ASN A 114 -12.98 -0.11 -10.20
N SER A 115 -12.12 -0.71 -11.03
CA SER A 115 -12.28 -2.09 -11.52
C SER A 115 -12.31 -3.13 -10.39
N LEU A 116 -11.40 -3.03 -9.41
CA LEU A 116 -11.35 -3.91 -8.24
C LEU A 116 -12.58 -3.79 -7.33
N SER A 117 -13.31 -2.67 -7.43
CA SER A 117 -14.51 -2.36 -6.66
C SER A 117 -15.76 -2.34 -7.56
N ARG A 118 -15.82 -3.24 -8.56
CA ARG A 118 -16.99 -3.47 -9.41
C ARG A 118 -17.54 -2.20 -10.08
N GLY A 119 -16.67 -1.26 -10.43
CA GLY A 119 -17.04 -0.02 -11.10
C GLY A 119 -17.44 1.13 -10.17
N ARG A 120 -17.47 0.93 -8.85
CA ARG A 120 -17.94 1.94 -7.88
C ARG A 120 -16.81 2.61 -7.10
N GLY A 121 -15.62 2.00 -7.11
CA GLY A 121 -14.51 2.44 -6.28
C GLY A 121 -14.00 3.84 -6.66
N GLN A 122 -13.61 4.60 -5.64
CA GLN A 122 -12.97 5.90 -5.75
C GLN A 122 -11.67 5.92 -4.95
N ILE A 123 -10.68 6.64 -5.47
CA ILE A 123 -9.40 6.89 -4.80
C ILE A 123 -9.23 8.39 -4.58
N HIS A 124 -8.69 8.75 -3.42
CA HIS A 124 -8.17 10.10 -3.19
C HIS A 124 -6.70 9.97 -2.81
N VAL A 125 -5.82 10.65 -3.54
CA VAL A 125 -4.39 10.71 -3.23
C VAL A 125 -4.01 12.16 -2.93
N LYS A 126 -3.32 12.37 -1.82
CA LYS A 126 -2.81 13.69 -1.43
C LYS A 126 -1.39 13.56 -0.88
N PRO A 127 -0.45 14.46 -1.22
CA PRO A 127 0.79 14.58 -0.48
C PRO A 127 0.51 14.84 1.00
N ILE A 128 1.32 14.26 1.88
CA ILE A 128 1.23 14.52 3.31
C ILE A 128 2.05 15.77 3.64
N ALA A 129 1.39 16.84 4.06
CA ALA A 129 2.08 18.04 4.55
C ALA A 129 2.77 17.77 5.90
N GLU A 130 2.08 17.07 6.81
CA GLU A 130 2.58 16.73 8.15
C GLU A 130 2.33 15.26 8.46
N ALA A 131 3.40 14.45 8.43
CA ALA A 131 3.32 13.00 8.63
C ALA A 131 2.66 12.61 9.96
N THR A 132 3.00 13.31 11.04
CA THR A 132 2.47 13.02 12.38
C THR A 132 0.96 13.25 12.46
N VAL A 133 0.44 14.32 11.85
CA VAL A 133 -1.01 14.60 11.83
C VAL A 133 -1.77 13.50 11.10
N TRP A 134 -1.27 13.07 9.93
CA TRP A 134 -1.90 11.99 9.17
C TRP A 134 -1.86 10.66 9.93
N ILE A 135 -0.73 10.31 10.52
CA ILE A 135 -0.54 9.08 11.30
C ILE A 135 -1.47 9.06 12.53
N ASP A 136 -1.59 10.19 13.23
CA ASP A 136 -2.49 10.31 14.37
C ASP A 136 -3.95 10.13 13.98
N TYR A 137 -4.34 10.71 12.83
CA TYR A 137 -5.67 10.61 12.25
C TYR A 137 -6.01 9.16 11.88
N ILE A 138 -5.22 8.50 11.03
CA ILE A 138 -5.57 7.15 10.52
C ILE A 138 -5.56 6.08 11.62
N THR A 139 -4.78 6.29 12.69
CA THR A 139 -4.70 5.34 13.81
C THR A 139 -5.75 5.58 14.90
N LYS A 140 -6.67 6.54 14.73
CA LYS A 140 -7.68 6.88 15.75
C LYS A 140 -8.63 5.71 16.07
N GLU A 141 -8.96 4.90 15.06
CA GLU A 141 -9.91 3.79 15.13
C GLU A 141 -9.27 2.43 15.42
N VAL A 142 -7.96 2.38 15.69
CA VAL A 142 -7.27 1.13 16.05
C VAL A 142 -7.99 0.54 17.27
N PRO A 143 -8.63 -0.64 17.14
CA PRO A 143 -9.60 -1.10 18.10
C PRO A 143 -9.01 -1.16 19.50
N ARG A 144 -9.78 -0.65 20.46
CA ARG A 144 -9.49 -0.90 21.87
C ARG A 144 -9.60 -2.43 22.11
N ALA A 145 -8.77 -2.97 23.00
CA ALA A 145 -8.62 -4.41 23.23
C ALA A 145 -9.91 -5.08 23.76
N ASP A 146 -10.85 -4.24 24.18
CA ASP A 146 -12.18 -4.54 24.69
C ASP A 146 -13.32 -4.28 23.67
N ALA A 147 -13.02 -3.70 22.50
CA ALA A 147 -14.06 -3.08 21.67
C ALA A 147 -14.90 -4.03 20.79
N ASP A 148 -14.46 -5.25 20.49
CA ASP A 148 -15.30 -6.28 19.87
C ASP A 148 -14.51 -7.61 19.80
N PRO A 149 -14.89 -8.66 20.54
CA PRO A 149 -14.24 -9.97 20.44
C PRO A 149 -14.43 -10.65 19.06
N LEU A 150 -15.37 -10.17 18.23
CA LEU A 150 -15.58 -10.62 16.86
C LEU A 150 -14.73 -9.86 15.82
N ARG A 151 -14.07 -8.74 16.20
CA ARG A 151 -13.00 -8.14 15.39
C ARG A 151 -11.75 -9.01 15.51
N THR A 152 -11.71 -10.05 14.69
CA THR A 152 -10.60 -10.99 14.59
C THR A 152 -9.34 -10.33 14.03
N GLY A 153 -8.55 -9.71 14.90
CA GLY A 153 -7.08 -9.69 14.82
C GLY A 153 -6.40 -8.85 13.73
N VAL A 154 -7.12 -8.11 12.88
CA VAL A 154 -6.50 -7.26 11.85
C VAL A 154 -6.73 -5.79 12.16
N ASP A 155 -5.79 -5.20 12.89
CA ASP A 155 -5.77 -3.76 13.23
C ASP A 155 -5.40 -2.89 12.01
N PHE A 156 -4.69 -3.46 11.04
CA PHE A 156 -4.22 -2.80 9.82
C PHE A 156 -3.84 -3.84 8.74
N PHE A 157 -3.68 -3.37 7.52
CA PHE A 157 -3.10 -4.11 6.39
C PHE A 157 -1.70 -3.58 6.11
N TRP A 158 -0.72 -4.46 5.97
CA TRP A 158 0.61 -4.09 5.50
C TRP A 158 0.79 -4.58 4.08
N SER A 159 1.24 -3.72 3.16
CA SER A 159 1.44 -4.11 1.76
C SER A 159 2.38 -5.31 1.59
N VAL A 160 3.38 -5.43 2.47
CA VAL A 160 4.36 -6.53 2.47
C VAL A 160 3.70 -7.90 2.66
N ASP A 161 2.59 -7.98 3.40
CA ASP A 161 1.80 -9.23 3.56
C ASP A 161 1.28 -9.77 2.22
N PHE A 162 1.27 -8.94 1.17
CA PHE A 162 0.77 -9.27 -0.17
C PHE A 162 1.90 -9.40 -1.20
N HIS A 163 3.15 -9.31 -0.78
CA HIS A 163 4.30 -9.58 -1.61
C HIS A 163 4.60 -11.08 -1.51
N PRO A 164 4.34 -11.89 -2.56
CA PRO A 164 4.79 -13.28 -2.55
C PRO A 164 6.32 -13.27 -2.45
N GLU A 165 6.86 -13.61 -1.29
CA GLU A 165 8.29 -13.86 -1.16
C GLU A 165 8.62 -15.12 -1.94
N LYS A 166 9.28 -14.97 -3.08
CA LYS A 166 10.24 -15.99 -3.46
C LYS A 166 11.47 -15.72 -2.61
N MET A 167 11.81 -16.63 -1.70
CA MET A 167 13.17 -16.69 -1.15
C MET A 167 14.13 -16.83 -2.33
N VAL A 168 14.61 -15.72 -2.89
CA VAL A 168 15.68 -15.70 -3.87
C VAL A 168 16.97 -15.68 -3.07
N LEU A 169 17.37 -16.86 -2.60
CA LEU A 169 18.77 -17.15 -2.32
C LEU A 169 19.49 -17.13 -3.66
N GLU A 170 19.93 -15.97 -4.14
CA GLU A 170 20.99 -15.87 -5.16
C GLU A 170 21.40 -14.39 -5.35
N SER A 171 22.49 -14.03 -4.70
CA SER A 171 23.17 -12.73 -4.70
C SER A 171 23.77 -12.31 -6.06
N GLY A 172 23.42 -12.98 -7.17
CA GLY A 172 24.05 -12.77 -8.48
C GLY A 172 23.23 -11.98 -9.50
N ARG A 173 21.93 -11.72 -9.28
CA ARG A 173 21.01 -11.20 -10.33
C ARG A 173 20.43 -9.80 -10.10
N LEU A 174 20.77 -9.15 -8.99
CA LEU A 174 20.27 -7.80 -8.67
C LEU A 174 20.79 -6.71 -9.62
N ASN A 175 21.94 -6.91 -10.27
CA ASN A 175 22.49 -5.93 -11.21
C ASN A 175 21.72 -5.85 -12.53
N ASP A 176 21.10 -6.94 -12.98
CA ASP A 176 20.31 -6.93 -14.24
C ASP A 176 18.90 -6.37 -14.06
N THR A 177 18.42 -6.22 -12.82
CA THR A 177 17.03 -5.82 -12.52
C THR A 177 16.88 -4.33 -12.19
N LEU A 178 17.99 -3.61 -12.04
CA LEU A 178 18.02 -2.19 -11.67
C LEU A 178 18.40 -1.26 -12.85
N ASP A 179 18.52 -1.77 -14.07
CA ASP A 179 18.77 -0.93 -15.25
C ASP A 179 17.45 -0.54 -15.93
N PRO A 180 16.93 0.70 -15.76
CA PRO A 180 15.74 1.16 -16.46
C PRO A 180 15.99 1.44 -17.95
N LEU A 181 17.22 1.27 -18.46
CA LEU A 181 17.59 1.58 -19.83
C LEU A 181 18.22 0.35 -20.50
N ASN A 182 17.40 -0.40 -21.23
CA ASN A 182 17.87 -1.46 -22.11
C ASN A 182 18.97 -0.93 -23.07
N PRO A 183 20.20 -1.46 -23.05
CA PRO A 183 21.29 -1.01 -23.92
C PRO A 183 20.95 -1.10 -25.41
N LYS A 184 20.00 -1.97 -25.80
CA LYS A 184 19.54 -2.10 -27.18
C LYS A 184 18.76 -0.88 -27.69
N GLN A 185 18.30 0.02 -26.80
CA GLN A 185 17.62 1.26 -27.20
C GLN A 185 18.58 2.43 -27.48
N ARG A 186 19.89 2.31 -27.19
CA ARG A 186 20.88 3.34 -27.52
C ARG A 186 21.41 3.29 -28.96
N LEU A 187 21.22 2.18 -29.68
CA LEU A 187 21.81 1.99 -31.01
C LEU A 187 20.92 2.42 -32.18
N ASN A 188 19.67 2.82 -31.94
CA ASN A 188 18.74 3.22 -33.01
C ASN A 188 18.45 4.74 -33.07
N THR A 189 19.14 5.57 -32.28
CA THR A 189 19.00 7.04 -32.31
C THR A 189 20.24 7.77 -32.84
N LEU A 190 21.21 7.02 -33.42
CA LEU A 190 22.41 7.58 -34.05
C LEU A 190 22.64 7.03 -35.47
N ARG A 191 21.56 6.77 -36.23
CA ARG A 191 21.63 6.59 -37.68
C ARG A 191 20.51 7.36 -38.37
#